data_AF-A0A8J3A0N3-F1
#
_entry.id   AF-A0A8J3A0N3-F1
#
_cell.length_a   1.000
_cell.length_b   1.000
_cell.length_c   1.000
_cell.angle_alpha   90.00
_cell.angle_beta   90.00
_cell.angle_gamma   90.00
#
_symmetry.space_group_name_H-M   'P 1'
#
loop_
_entity.id
_entity.type
_entity.pdbx_description
1 polymer ?
#
loop_
_entity_poly.entity_id
_entity_poly.type
_entity_poly.pdbx_seq_one_letter_code
_entity_poly.pdbx_strand_id
1 'polypeptide(L)'
;MELEAARFLRAPVVVAVVARTDPGHKTPEWEQVLCCGAACHNMLLAASASGFAAQWLTEWYAYDREVLAAFGLSEEERIAGFIYIGTAKEDPLERPRVEASDITTHWQR
;
A
#
# COMPACT_ATOMS: atom_id res chain seq x y z
N MET A 1 24.47 1.44 0.21
CA MET A 1 24.22 2.37 1.33
C MET A 1 23.46 3.61 0.85
N GLU A 2 23.92 4.33 -0.18
CA GLU A 2 23.19 5.50 -0.74
C GLU A 2 21.80 5.17 -1.30
N LEU A 3 21.65 4.04 -2.02
CA LEU A 3 20.35 3.60 -2.53
C LEU A 3 19.31 3.41 -1.41
N GLU A 4 19.74 2.87 -0.27
CA GLU A 4 18.88 2.61 0.89
C GLU A 4 18.48 3.93 1.56
N ALA A 5 19.42 4.86 1.74
CA ALA A 5 19.15 6.18 2.30
C ALA A 5 18.19 7.02 1.42
N ALA A 6 18.24 6.81 0.11
CA ALA A 6 17.40 7.55 -0.83
C ALA A 6 16.00 6.96 -1.05
N ARG A 7 15.64 5.83 -0.41
CA ARG A 7 14.36 5.15 -0.67
C ARG A 7 13.15 6.07 -0.53
N PHE A 8 13.06 6.79 0.58
CA PHE A 8 11.98 7.75 0.84
C PHE A 8 12.13 9.09 0.11
N LEU A 9 13.22 9.30 -0.63
CA LEU A 9 13.47 10.52 -1.43
C LEU A 9 13.05 10.36 -2.89
N ARG A 10 12.51 9.19 -3.28
CA ARG A 10 12.04 8.89 -4.65
C ARG A 10 10.79 9.68 -5.04
N ALA A 11 10.07 10.23 -4.06
CA ALA A 11 8.90 11.07 -4.26
C ALA A 11 8.93 12.26 -3.29
N PRO A 12 8.28 13.39 -3.63
CA PRO A 12 8.21 14.54 -2.73
C PRO A 12 7.40 14.26 -1.46
N VAL A 13 6.47 13.30 -1.50
CA VAL A 13 5.67 12.86 -0.35
C VAL A 13 5.66 11.35 -0.28
N VAL A 14 5.85 10.80 0.92
CA VAL A 14 5.64 9.38 1.21
C VAL A 14 4.75 9.23 2.43
N VAL A 15 3.66 8.49 2.28
CA VAL A 15 2.71 8.21 3.38
C VAL A 15 2.87 6.76 3.80
N ALA A 16 3.22 6.53 5.07
CA ALA A 16 3.21 5.20 5.67
C ALA A 16 1.79 4.89 6.18
N VAL A 17 1.15 3.87 5.61
CA VAL A 17 -0.16 3.39 6.06
C VAL A 17 0.05 2.26 7.06
N VAL A 18 -0.31 2.52 8.32
CA VAL A 18 -0.20 1.54 9.42
C VAL A 18 -1.53 0.80 9.56
N ALA A 19 -1.48 -0.51 9.42
CA ALA A 19 -2.55 -1.42 9.79
C ALA A 19 -2.42 -1.77 11.27
N ARG A 20 -3.41 -1.34 12.05
CA ARG A 20 -3.60 -1.72 13.44
C ARG A 20 -4.89 -2.53 13.54
N THR A 21 -4.75 -3.85 13.65
CA THR A 21 -5.89 -4.74 13.82
C THR A 21 -6.24 -4.89 15.30
N ASP A 22 -7.52 -5.07 15.59
CA ASP A 22 -8.01 -5.40 16.93
C ASP A 22 -8.66 -6.80 16.90
N PRO A 23 -7.95 -7.84 17.39
CA PRO A 23 -8.48 -9.20 17.47
C PRO A 23 -9.71 -9.34 18.38
N GLY A 24 -9.93 -8.41 19.31
CA GLY A 24 -11.09 -8.39 20.22
C GLY A 24 -12.32 -7.72 19.60
N HIS A 25 -12.18 -7.10 18.44
CA HIS A 25 -13.29 -6.42 17.78
C HIS A 25 -14.26 -7.43 17.13
N LYS A 26 -15.54 -7.05 17.04
CA LYS A 26 -16.60 -7.87 16.41
C LYS A 26 -16.34 -8.18 14.93
N THR A 27 -15.58 -7.32 14.26
CA THR A 27 -15.20 -7.47 12.85
C THR A 27 -13.95 -8.35 12.78
N PRO A 28 -13.98 -9.47 12.04
CA PRO A 28 -12.83 -10.34 11.88
C PRO A 28 -11.57 -9.57 11.45
N GLU A 29 -10.42 -9.97 11.98
CA GLU A 29 -9.13 -9.35 11.64
C GLU A 29 -8.91 -9.26 10.12
N TRP A 30 -9.29 -10.30 9.38
CA TRP A 30 -9.14 -10.32 7.93
C TRP A 30 -9.89 -9.17 7.23
N GLU A 31 -11.09 -8.85 7.69
CA GLU A 31 -11.88 -7.73 7.14
C GLU A 31 -11.23 -6.37 7.48
N GLN A 32 -10.60 -6.27 8.66
CA GLN A 32 -9.84 -5.07 9.05
C GLN A 32 -8.58 -4.89 8.16
N VAL A 33 -7.88 -5.99 7.85
CA VAL A 33 -6.75 -5.98 6.92
C VAL A 33 -7.18 -5.57 5.51
N LEU A 34 -8.30 -6.13 5.01
CA LEU A 34 -8.86 -5.75 3.72
C LEU A 34 -9.25 -4.27 3.67
N CYS A 35 -9.77 -3.71 4.78
CA CYS A 35 -10.07 -2.29 4.90
C CYS A 35 -8.80 -1.42 4.75
N CYS A 36 -7.69 -1.82 5.35
CA CYS A 36 -6.40 -1.14 5.17
C CYS A 36 -5.91 -1.21 3.71
N GLY A 37 -6.06 -2.36 3.05
CA GLY A 37 -5.75 -2.50 1.63
C GLY A 37 -6.60 -1.60 0.73
N ALA A 38 -7.90 -1.49 1.03
CA ALA A 38 -8.80 -0.58 0.34
C ALA A 38 -8.41 0.89 0.57
N ALA A 39 -7.99 1.27 1.77
CA ALA A 39 -7.49 2.61 2.07
C ALA A 39 -6.25 2.95 1.24
N CYS A 40 -5.27 2.04 1.15
CA CYS A 40 -4.09 2.21 0.28
C CYS A 40 -4.50 2.44 -1.18
N HIS A 41 -5.41 1.61 -1.71
CA HIS A 41 -5.88 1.76 -3.10
C HIS A 41 -6.63 3.10 -3.31
N ASN A 42 -7.49 3.49 -2.37
CA ASN A 42 -8.20 4.76 -2.44
C ASN A 42 -7.26 5.97 -2.43
N MET A 43 -6.13 5.90 -1.72
CA MET A 43 -5.10 6.96 -1.80
C MET A 43 -4.49 7.07 -3.20
N LEU A 44 -4.26 5.95 -3.90
CA LEU A 44 -3.78 5.96 -5.28
C LEU A 44 -4.80 6.62 -6.22
N LEU A 45 -6.08 6.27 -6.08
CA LEU A 45 -7.16 6.87 -6.86
C LEU A 45 -7.30 8.37 -6.57
N ALA A 46 -7.23 8.78 -5.30
CA ALA A 46 -7.33 10.17 -4.89
C ALA A 46 -6.16 11.01 -5.42
N ALA A 47 -4.93 10.48 -5.37
CA ALA A 47 -3.77 11.14 -5.95
C ALA A 47 -3.94 11.35 -7.46
N SER A 48 -4.34 10.29 -8.18
CA SER A 48 -4.61 10.34 -9.63
C SER A 48 -5.69 11.36 -9.98
N ALA A 49 -6.83 11.34 -9.27
CA ALA A 49 -7.93 12.28 -9.46
C ALA A 49 -7.52 13.74 -9.16
N SER A 50 -6.50 13.93 -8.33
CA SER A 50 -5.94 15.24 -7.99
C SER A 50 -4.81 15.70 -8.94
N GLY A 51 -4.51 14.94 -9.99
CA GLY A 51 -3.46 15.26 -10.97
C GLY A 51 -2.05 14.82 -10.57
N PHE A 52 -1.91 13.97 -9.57
CA PHE A 52 -0.63 13.40 -9.13
C PHE A 52 -0.50 11.94 -9.53
N ALA A 53 0.73 11.47 -9.69
CA ALA A 53 1.04 10.05 -9.75
C ALA A 53 1.28 9.50 -8.35
N ALA A 54 0.91 8.23 -8.13
CA ALA A 54 1.20 7.55 -6.88
C ALA A 54 1.59 6.08 -7.08
N GLN A 55 2.43 5.56 -6.19
CA GLN A 55 2.89 4.17 -6.18
C GLN A 55 2.84 3.59 -4.76
N TRP A 56 2.25 2.40 -4.64
CA TRP A 56 2.19 1.64 -3.39
C TRP A 56 3.30 0.59 -3.36
N LEU A 57 4.21 0.70 -2.39
CA LEU A 57 5.31 -0.23 -2.15
C LEU A 57 5.31 -0.72 -0.69
N THR A 58 5.88 -1.89 -0.44
CA THR A 58 6.17 -2.38 0.92
C THR A 58 7.67 -2.60 1.12
N GLU A 59 8.41 -3.14 0.15
CA GLU A 59 9.87 -3.39 0.23
C GLU A 59 10.29 -4.04 1.58
N TRP A 60 11.59 -4.18 1.90
CA TRP A 60 12.03 -4.94 3.07
C TRP A 60 11.72 -4.24 4.41
N TYR A 61 11.78 -2.91 4.44
CA TYR A 61 11.63 -2.09 5.64
C TYR A 61 10.18 -1.97 6.12
N ALA A 62 9.18 -2.39 5.34
CA ALA A 62 7.81 -2.57 5.85
C ALA A 62 7.68 -3.77 6.81
N TYR A 63 8.67 -4.68 6.82
CA TYR A 63 8.61 -5.93 7.58
C TYR A 63 9.67 -6.00 8.69
N ASP A 64 10.79 -5.29 8.53
CA ASP A 64 11.89 -5.25 9.49
C ASP A 64 11.51 -4.61 10.83
N ARG A 65 11.65 -5.35 11.94
CA ARG A 65 11.16 -4.90 13.25
C ARG A 65 11.93 -3.70 13.81
N GLU A 66 13.23 -3.58 13.53
CA GLU A 66 14.02 -2.44 14.00
C GLU A 66 13.57 -1.16 13.30
N VAL A 67 13.32 -1.23 11.99
CA VAL A 67 12.79 -0.09 11.23
C VAL A 67 11.38 0.29 11.68
N LEU A 68 10.49 -0.68 11.91
CA LEU A 68 9.13 -0.38 12.36
C LEU A 68 9.11 0.21 13.77
N ALA A 69 9.96 -0.28 14.68
CA ALA A 69 10.14 0.33 15.99
C ALA A 69 10.67 1.77 15.88
N ALA A 70 11.58 2.06 14.93
CA ALA A 70 12.04 3.42 14.66
C ALA A 70 10.93 4.35 14.12
N PHE A 71 9.93 3.80 13.42
CA PHE A 71 8.70 4.52 13.06
C PHE A 71 7.68 4.63 14.21
N GLY A 72 7.95 4.02 15.37
CA GLY A 72 7.09 4.06 16.56
C GLY A 72 5.94 3.05 16.54
N LEU A 73 6.00 2.02 15.71
CA LEU A 73 4.98 0.97 15.66
C LEU A 73 5.15 -0.04 16.79
N SER A 74 4.02 -0.53 17.30
CA SER A 74 3.95 -1.69 18.20
C SER A 74 4.21 -3.01 17.48
N GLU A 75 4.38 -4.11 18.23
CA GLU A 75 4.61 -5.45 17.67
C GLU A 75 3.41 -5.96 16.86
N GLU A 76 2.21 -5.53 17.23
CA GLU A 76 0.94 -5.89 16.61
C GLU A 76 0.63 -5.07 15.35
N GLU A 77 1.29 -3.92 15.18
CA GLU A 77 1.11 -3.05 14.02
C GLU A 77 1.96 -3.48 12.82
N ARG A 78 1.41 -3.25 11.63
CA ARG A 78 2.05 -3.60 10.37
C ARG A 78 1.96 -2.43 9.40
N ILE A 79 2.94 -2.31 8.51
CA ILE A 79 2.80 -1.40 7.37
C ILE A 79 1.96 -2.09 6.31
N ALA A 80 0.78 -1.53 6.01
CA ALA A 80 -0.01 -1.92 4.85
C ALA A 80 0.65 -1.44 3.55
N GLY A 81 1.32 -0.29 3.60
CA GLY A 81 2.00 0.28 2.43
C GLY A 81 2.68 1.60 2.69
N PHE A 82 3.71 1.88 1.90
CA PHE A 82 4.22 3.22 1.66
C PHE A 82 3.67 3.73 0.34
N ILE A 83 2.92 4.83 0.40
CA ILE A 83 2.33 5.49 -0.77
C ILE A 83 3.22 6.67 -1.15
N TYR A 84 3.97 6.49 -2.23
CA TYR A 84 4.81 7.52 -2.83
C TYR A 84 3.95 8.38 -3.73
N ILE A 85 3.87 9.69 -3.50
CA ILE A 85 3.02 10.62 -4.24
C ILE A 85 3.88 11.74 -4.83
N GLY A 86 3.68 12.05 -6.11
CA GLY A 86 4.40 13.13 -6.80
C GLY A 86 3.93 13.34 -8.22
N THR A 87 4.76 14.02 -9.03
CA THR A 87 4.50 14.20 -10.46
C THR A 87 5.28 13.15 -11.25
N ALA A 88 4.60 12.40 -12.12
CA ALA A 88 5.26 11.46 -13.01
C ALA A 88 6.15 12.21 -14.01
N LYS A 89 7.35 11.68 -14.27
CA LYS A 89 8.26 12.21 -15.30
C LYS A 89 7.98 11.62 -16.69
N GLU A 90 7.36 10.45 -16.70
CA GLU A 90 7.06 9.64 -17.87
C GLU A 90 5.67 9.03 -17.69
N ASP A 91 4.99 8.77 -18.80
CA ASP A 91 3.68 8.11 -18.76
C ASP A 91 3.82 6.67 -18.23
N PRO A 92 2.85 6.18 -17.43
CA PRO A 92 2.85 4.81 -16.98
C PRO A 92 2.85 3.84 -18.16
N LEU A 93 3.79 2.90 -18.16
CA LEU A 93 3.78 1.81 -19.13
C LEU A 93 2.56 0.91 -18.88
N GLU A 94 1.86 0.56 -19.95
CA GLU A 94 0.79 -0.43 -19.85
C GLU A 94 1.37 -1.78 -19.43
N ARG A 95 0.67 -2.44 -18.52
CA ARG A 95 1.04 -3.78 -18.03
C ARG A 95 -0.02 -4.77 -18.49
N PRO A 96 0.34 -6.02 -18.81
CA PRO A 96 -0.66 -7.04 -19.11
C PRO A 96 -1.71 -7.12 -17.99
N ARG A 97 -2.99 -7.21 -18.37
CA ARG A 97 -4.10 -7.53 -17.46
C ARG A 97 -4.57 -8.93 -17.78
N VAL A 98 -4.98 -9.66 -16.75
CA VAL A 98 -5.64 -10.96 -16.92
C VAL A 98 -7.04 -10.71 -17.47
N GLU A 99 -7.49 -11.52 -18.43
CA GLU A 99 -8.84 -11.42 -18.94
C GLU A 99 -9.85 -11.76 -17.84
N ALA A 100 -10.94 -11.00 -17.76
CA ALA A 100 -11.92 -11.18 -16.68
C ALA A 100 -12.51 -12.60 -16.68
N SER A 101 -12.66 -13.22 -17.86
CA SER A 101 -13.13 -14.60 -18.02
C SER A 101 -12.23 -15.64 -17.36
N ASP A 102 -10.95 -15.34 -17.18
CA ASP A 102 -9.98 -16.30 -16.63
C ASP A 102 -10.02 -16.36 -15.09
N ILE A 103 -10.60 -15.34 -14.45
CA ILE A 103 -10.64 -15.19 -12.99
C ILE A 103 -12.07 -15.06 -12.43
N THR A 104 -13.09 -15.24 -13.26
CA THR A 104 -14.50 -15.16 -12.84
C THR A 104 -15.25 -16.44 -13.18
N THR A 105 -16.22 -16.80 -12.34
CA THR A 105 -17.12 -17.93 -12.58
C THR A 105 -18.57 -17.47 -12.44
N HIS A 106 -19.44 -17.92 -13.34
CA HIS A 106 -20.87 -17.70 -13.18
C HIS A 106 -21.46 -18.75 -12.26
N TRP A 107 -22.16 -18.29 -11.21
CA TRP A 107 -22.93 -19.19 -10.37
C TRP A 107 -24.03 -19.86 -11.19
N GLN A 108 -24.01 -21.19 -11.23
CA GLN A 108 -25.11 -21.98 -11.77
C GLN A 108 -25.92 -22.53 -10.60
N ARG A 109 -27.24 -22.33 -10.65
CA ARG A 109 -28.17 -22.81 -9.63
C ARG A 109 -28.36 -24.32 -9.71
#